data_AF-A0A8R7RDQ7-F1
#
_entry.id   AF-A0A8R7RDQ7-F1
#
_cell.length_a   1.000
_cell.length_b   1.000
_cell.length_c   1.000
_cell.angle_alpha   90.00
_cell.angle_beta   90.00
_cell.angle_gamma   90.00
#
_symmetry.space_group_name_H-M   'P 1'
#
loop_
_entity.id
_entity.type
_entity.pdbx_description
1 polymer ?
#
loop_
_entity_poly.entity_id
_entity_poly.type
_entity_poly.pdbx_seq_one_letter_code
_entity_poly.pdbx_strand_id
1 'polypeptide(L)'
;VSGLRLRSGSLRRKGFSDYFEFSIPPGVIVQPYVERVVLVYHNLGELSEKYYPLPGYTYLSPILGLLVYDAANLSAAGLSELSIVASGSPISVSFSNVRAVPPGSPAPQCVWFDLDGVPQFRGLEANNVCATYRRGHFSIVVNSSEVAPAPGPSGAIAPPIPTNGGRDKGSSDAWKIAVGVVGGVIALGLLALLLVCFVRYKREKKMEVMERNAEVGETLRMAQVGRSQAPVALGTRTKPVIESEYVV
;
A
#
# COMPACT_ATOMS: atom_id res chain seq x y z
N VAL A 1 2.28 2.67 -2.28
CA VAL A 1 1.23 1.80 -1.72
C VAL A 1 0.34 1.32 -2.86
N SER A 2 -0.01 0.04 -2.87
CA SER A 2 -0.86 -0.57 -3.91
C SER A 2 -1.81 -1.58 -3.28
N GLY A 3 -2.99 -1.79 -3.87
CA GLY A 3 -4.03 -2.67 -3.32
C GLY A 3 -4.53 -3.70 -4.34
N LEU A 4 -4.79 -4.93 -3.88
CA LEU A 4 -5.34 -6.01 -4.69
C LEU A 4 -6.55 -6.63 -3.97
N ARG A 5 -7.72 -6.55 -4.61
CA ARG A 5 -8.96 -7.12 -4.07
C ARG A 5 -9.18 -8.54 -4.56
N LEU A 6 -9.35 -9.48 -3.64
CA LEU A 6 -9.59 -10.90 -3.93
C LEU A 6 -10.79 -11.42 -3.12
N ARG A 7 -11.43 -12.48 -3.62
CA ARG A 7 -12.35 -13.28 -2.78
C ARG A 7 -11.52 -14.17 -1.86
N SER A 8 -11.87 -14.24 -0.57
CA SER A 8 -11.12 -15.07 0.40
C SER A 8 -11.07 -16.54 0.00
N GLY A 9 -12.17 -17.07 -0.55
CA GLY A 9 -12.20 -18.43 -1.07
C GLY A 9 -11.27 -18.66 -2.28
N SER A 10 -11.12 -17.66 -3.17
CA SER A 10 -10.18 -17.76 -4.29
C SER A 10 -8.72 -17.66 -3.82
N LEU A 11 -8.43 -16.73 -2.91
CA LEU A 11 -7.11 -16.60 -2.29
C LEU A 11 -6.69 -17.91 -1.61
N ARG A 12 -7.59 -18.54 -0.83
CA ARG A 12 -7.31 -19.83 -0.19
C ARG A 12 -7.08 -20.96 -1.18
N ARG A 13 -7.85 -21.05 -2.27
CA ARG A 13 -7.74 -22.18 -3.21
C ARG A 13 -6.58 -22.04 -4.20
N LYS A 14 -6.27 -20.81 -4.63
CA LYS A 14 -5.35 -20.56 -5.75
C LYS A 14 -4.07 -19.82 -5.33
N GLY A 15 -4.05 -19.16 -4.17
CA GLY A 15 -2.99 -18.21 -3.86
C GLY A 15 -2.99 -17.02 -4.82
N PHE A 16 -1.86 -16.30 -4.85
CA PHE A 16 -1.57 -15.23 -5.80
C PHE A 16 -0.04 -14.99 -5.83
N SER A 17 0.63 -15.39 -6.91
CA SER A 17 2.10 -15.36 -7.01
C SER A 17 2.68 -14.01 -7.41
N ASP A 18 1.94 -13.20 -8.16
CA ASP A 18 2.49 -12.04 -8.88
C ASP A 18 2.16 -10.72 -8.16
N TYR A 19 2.29 -10.69 -6.83
CA TYR A 19 1.97 -9.50 -6.02
C TYR A 19 3.23 -8.75 -5.60
N PHE A 20 3.83 -8.03 -6.55
CA PHE A 20 5.11 -7.35 -6.36
C PHE A 20 6.19 -8.34 -5.89
N GLU A 21 6.84 -8.09 -4.75
CA GLU A 21 7.81 -8.99 -4.14
C GLU A 21 7.17 -10.16 -3.37
N PHE A 22 5.84 -10.18 -3.19
CA PHE A 22 5.14 -11.21 -2.45
C PHE A 22 4.54 -12.27 -3.36
N SER A 23 4.83 -13.54 -3.06
CA SER A 23 4.11 -14.68 -3.63
C SER A 23 3.34 -15.40 -2.52
N ILE A 24 2.01 -15.38 -2.64
CA ILE A 24 1.08 -15.92 -1.67
C ILE A 24 0.68 -17.33 -2.11
N PRO A 25 0.97 -18.38 -1.33
CA PRO A 25 0.67 -19.74 -1.72
C PRO A 25 -0.82 -20.06 -1.59
N PRO A 26 -1.30 -21.14 -2.23
CA PRO A 26 -2.55 -21.77 -1.85
C PRO A 26 -2.56 -22.17 -0.37
N GLY A 27 -3.74 -22.25 0.23
CA GLY A 27 -3.93 -22.68 1.63
C GLY A 27 -3.88 -21.56 2.67
N VAL A 28 -3.78 -20.30 2.25
CA VAL A 28 -3.88 -19.15 3.17
C VAL A 28 -5.30 -18.99 3.70
N ILE A 29 -5.41 -18.83 5.02
CA ILE A 29 -6.67 -18.65 5.74
C ILE A 29 -6.70 -17.22 6.28
N VAL A 30 -7.79 -16.51 6.00
CA VAL A 30 -8.06 -15.16 6.53
C VAL A 30 -8.87 -15.28 7.81
N GLN A 31 -8.48 -14.55 8.87
CA GLN A 31 -9.14 -14.56 10.17
C GLN A 31 -9.32 -13.12 10.70
N PRO A 32 -10.55 -12.71 11.06
CA PRO A 32 -11.83 -13.42 10.86
C PRO A 32 -12.17 -13.62 9.37
N TYR A 33 -13.05 -14.57 9.07
CA TYR A 33 -13.48 -14.81 7.68
C TYR A 33 -14.33 -13.65 7.17
N VAL A 34 -14.00 -13.18 5.97
CA VAL A 34 -14.78 -12.18 5.21
C VAL A 34 -14.93 -12.67 3.77
N GLU A 35 -15.94 -12.21 3.03
CA GLU A 35 -16.14 -12.68 1.65
C GLU A 35 -15.04 -12.19 0.69
N ARG A 36 -14.61 -10.94 0.87
CA ARG A 36 -13.60 -10.27 0.05
C ARG A 36 -12.58 -9.59 0.93
N VAL A 37 -11.32 -9.69 0.56
CA VAL A 37 -10.21 -8.99 1.19
C VAL A 37 -9.56 -8.05 0.21
N VAL A 38 -8.91 -7.02 0.74
CA VAL A 38 -7.89 -6.27 0.01
C VAL A 38 -6.53 -6.56 0.65
N LEU A 39 -5.61 -7.04 -0.17
CA LEU A 39 -4.19 -7.11 0.17
C LEU A 39 -3.59 -5.73 -0.12
N VAL A 40 -2.81 -5.21 0.81
CA VAL A 40 -2.17 -3.89 0.68
C VAL A 40 -0.66 -4.07 0.74
N TYR A 41 0.00 -3.55 -0.28
CA TYR A 41 1.44 -3.55 -0.46
C TYR A 41 2.01 -2.19 -0.06
N HIS A 42 2.97 -2.22 0.86
CA HIS A 42 3.79 -1.08 1.24
C HIS A 42 5.23 -1.28 0.82
N ASN A 43 5.86 -0.22 0.35
CA ASN A 43 7.31 -0.16 0.18
C ASN A 43 7.77 1.16 0.78
N LEU A 44 8.55 1.08 1.85
CA LEU A 44 9.01 2.26 2.58
C LEU A 44 10.28 2.86 1.98
N GLY A 45 10.98 2.16 1.08
CA GLY A 45 12.19 2.66 0.46
C GLY A 45 13.20 3.18 1.49
N GLU A 46 13.67 4.41 1.27
CA GLU A 46 14.63 5.10 2.15
C GLU A 46 14.05 5.49 3.52
N LEU A 47 12.72 5.48 3.67
CA LEU A 47 12.05 5.80 4.93
C LEU A 47 12.01 4.61 5.91
N SER A 48 12.55 3.46 5.51
CA SER A 48 12.53 2.23 6.32
C SER A 48 13.11 2.44 7.72
N GLU A 49 14.33 2.98 7.81
CA GLU A 49 15.02 3.22 9.08
C GLU A 49 14.35 4.29 9.94
N LYS A 50 13.66 5.26 9.31
CA LYS A 50 12.91 6.30 10.00
C LYS A 50 11.68 5.76 10.72
N TYR A 51 10.95 4.83 10.10
CA TYR A 51 9.69 4.30 10.65
C TYR A 51 9.88 3.01 11.46
N TYR A 52 10.95 2.26 11.19
CA TYR A 52 11.29 1.04 11.90
C TYR A 52 12.75 1.10 12.35
N PRO A 53 13.07 1.95 13.34
CA PRO A 53 14.41 2.01 13.89
C PRO A 53 14.77 0.65 14.51
N LEU A 54 15.91 0.08 14.11
CA LEU A 54 16.36 -1.23 14.58
C LEU A 54 17.82 -1.16 15.06
N PRO A 55 18.06 -0.75 16.32
CA PRO A 55 19.40 -0.58 16.86
C PRO A 55 20.22 -1.88 16.80
N GLY A 56 21.51 -1.76 16.43
CA GLY A 56 22.42 -2.90 16.31
C GLY A 56 22.31 -3.68 14.99
N TYR A 57 21.38 -3.30 14.12
CA TYR A 57 21.20 -3.91 12.80
C TYR A 57 21.29 -2.87 11.69
N THR A 58 21.73 -3.30 10.51
CA THR A 58 21.71 -2.49 9.29
C THR A 58 20.79 -3.13 8.26
N TYR A 59 19.86 -2.34 7.72
CA TYR A 59 18.99 -2.76 6.62
C TYR A 59 19.76 -2.95 5.32
N LEU A 60 19.63 -4.15 4.74
CA LEU A 60 20.14 -4.47 3.41
C LEU A 60 19.06 -4.26 2.34
N SER A 61 17.78 -4.26 2.69
CA SER A 61 16.66 -4.00 1.78
C SER A 61 15.68 -2.97 2.36
N PRO A 62 14.82 -2.35 1.54
CA PRO A 62 13.70 -1.57 2.07
C PRO A 62 12.70 -2.46 2.82
N ILE A 63 11.91 -1.84 3.70
CA ILE A 63 10.80 -2.52 4.36
C ILE A 63 9.61 -2.64 3.41
N LEU A 64 9.17 -3.87 3.24
CA LEU A 64 8.01 -4.24 2.44
C LEU A 64 6.88 -4.71 3.35
N GLY A 65 5.70 -4.11 3.21
CA GLY A 65 4.51 -4.47 3.99
C GLY A 65 3.52 -5.28 3.18
N LEU A 66 3.02 -6.35 3.78
CA LEU A 66 1.83 -7.08 3.33
C LEU A 66 0.79 -6.97 4.42
N LEU A 67 -0.28 -6.22 4.17
CA LEU A 67 -1.41 -6.04 5.09
C LEU A 67 -2.69 -6.56 4.44
N VAL A 68 -3.70 -6.88 5.26
CA VAL A 68 -4.96 -7.45 4.79
C VAL A 68 -6.12 -6.77 5.50
N TYR A 69 -7.13 -6.35 4.74
CA TYR A 69 -8.33 -5.71 5.29
C TYR A 69 -9.60 -6.31 4.66
N ASP A 70 -10.74 -6.11 5.33
CA ASP A 70 -12.04 -6.43 4.78
C ASP A 70 -12.34 -5.53 3.57
N ALA A 71 -12.80 -6.14 2.47
CA ALA A 71 -13.20 -5.45 1.25
C ALA A 71 -14.61 -5.84 0.79
N ALA A 72 -15.48 -6.24 1.73
CA ALA A 72 -16.91 -6.39 1.51
C ALA A 72 -17.54 -5.03 1.17
N ASN A 73 -17.25 -3.99 1.96
CA ASN A 73 -17.66 -2.60 1.72
C ASN A 73 -16.44 -1.72 1.43
N LEU A 74 -16.27 -1.29 0.17
CA LEU A 74 -15.14 -0.45 -0.24
C LEU A 74 -15.22 1.00 0.24
N SER A 75 -16.39 1.43 0.70
CA SER A 75 -16.60 2.77 1.27
C SER A 75 -16.40 2.80 2.78
N ALA A 76 -16.09 1.66 3.41
CA ALA A 76 -15.85 1.58 4.84
C ALA A 76 -14.52 2.26 5.20
N ALA A 77 -14.53 3.02 6.30
CA ALA A 77 -13.36 3.67 6.87
C ALA A 77 -13.05 3.09 8.26
N GLY A 78 -11.80 3.22 8.71
CA GLY A 78 -11.40 2.73 10.03
C GLY A 78 -11.41 1.20 10.17
N LEU A 79 -11.17 0.48 9.07
CA LEU A 79 -11.11 -0.98 9.08
C LEU A 79 -9.90 -1.47 9.87
N SER A 80 -10.12 -2.47 10.71
CA SER A 80 -9.04 -3.17 11.40
C SER A 80 -8.34 -4.15 10.46
N GLU A 81 -7.05 -4.36 10.69
CA GLU A 81 -6.26 -5.34 9.95
C GLU A 81 -6.71 -6.77 10.26
N LEU A 82 -7.01 -7.53 9.21
CA LEU A 82 -7.29 -8.96 9.29
C LEU A 82 -5.97 -9.73 9.42
N SER A 83 -6.01 -10.86 10.11
CA SER A 83 -4.88 -11.78 10.12
C SER A 83 -4.96 -12.75 8.94
N ILE A 84 -3.81 -13.16 8.44
CA ILE A 84 -3.69 -14.26 7.49
C ILE A 84 -2.73 -15.30 8.06
N VAL A 85 -3.05 -16.56 7.83
CA VAL A 85 -2.22 -17.69 8.24
C VAL A 85 -2.05 -18.63 7.06
N ALA A 86 -0.81 -18.80 6.62
CA ALA A 86 -0.47 -19.86 5.67
C ALA A 86 -0.39 -21.20 6.42
N SER A 87 -1.08 -22.23 5.92
CA SER A 87 -1.22 -23.52 6.62
C SER A 87 -0.33 -24.64 6.07
N GLY A 88 0.28 -24.44 4.89
CA GLY A 88 1.17 -25.39 4.24
C GLY A 88 2.49 -24.73 3.86
N SER A 89 2.59 -24.24 2.63
CA SER A 89 3.75 -23.46 2.18
C SER A 89 3.75 -22.04 2.78
N PRO A 90 4.93 -21.44 3.04
CA PRO A 90 5.02 -20.05 3.48
C PRO A 90 4.70 -19.08 2.34
N ILE A 91 4.30 -17.87 2.72
CA ILE A 91 4.35 -16.68 1.86
C ILE A 91 5.83 -16.33 1.66
N SER A 92 6.25 -16.21 0.41
CA SER A 92 7.61 -15.80 0.07
C SER A 92 7.66 -14.30 -0.22
N VAL A 93 8.75 -13.67 0.22
CA VAL A 93 9.07 -12.26 -0.01
C VAL A 93 10.42 -12.20 -0.71
N SER A 94 10.41 -11.92 -2.01
CA SER A 94 11.60 -11.90 -2.85
C SER A 94 12.07 -10.47 -3.10
N PHE A 95 13.16 -10.08 -2.46
CA PHE A 95 13.69 -8.72 -2.56
C PHE A 95 14.57 -8.56 -3.81
N SER A 96 14.24 -7.60 -4.66
CA SER A 96 15.02 -7.30 -5.88
C SER A 96 16.25 -6.42 -5.60
N ASN A 97 16.17 -5.55 -4.59
CA ASN A 97 17.18 -4.53 -4.29
C ASN A 97 17.81 -4.78 -2.91
N VAL A 98 18.67 -5.81 -2.82
CA VAL A 98 19.43 -6.12 -1.60
C VAL A 98 20.84 -5.56 -1.73
N ARG A 99 21.24 -4.71 -0.79
CA ARG A 99 22.60 -4.15 -0.68
C ARG A 99 23.60 -5.27 -0.39
N ALA A 100 24.82 -5.09 -0.87
CA ALA A 100 25.91 -6.01 -0.58
C ALA A 100 26.15 -6.09 0.94
N VAL A 101 26.36 -7.30 1.44
CA VAL A 101 26.73 -7.54 2.84
C VAL A 101 28.15 -7.01 3.05
N PRO A 102 28.39 -6.19 4.09
CA PRO A 102 29.75 -5.72 4.38
C PRO A 102 30.71 -6.90 4.68
N PRO A 103 31.98 -6.82 4.27
CA PRO A 103 32.96 -7.88 4.56
C PRO A 103 33.11 -8.09 6.07
N GLY A 104 33.14 -9.36 6.50
CA GLY A 104 33.27 -9.71 7.91
C GLY A 104 31.98 -9.57 8.73
N SER A 105 30.85 -9.22 8.11
CA SER A 105 29.56 -9.23 8.78
C SER A 105 29.00 -10.64 8.96
N PRO A 106 28.15 -10.87 9.99
CA PRO A 106 27.38 -12.09 10.14
C PRO A 106 26.46 -12.38 8.95
N ALA A 107 25.92 -13.61 8.90
CA ALA A 107 24.94 -13.97 7.87
C ALA A 107 23.71 -13.05 7.95
N PRO A 108 23.19 -12.57 6.81
CA PRO A 108 21.98 -11.75 6.79
C PRO A 108 20.79 -12.55 7.33
N GLN A 109 19.82 -11.82 7.87
CA GLN A 109 18.60 -12.37 8.44
C GLN A 109 17.38 -11.60 7.92
N CYS A 110 16.27 -12.31 7.77
CA CYS A 110 14.96 -11.69 7.62
C CYS A 110 14.53 -11.14 8.97
N VAL A 111 14.10 -9.88 8.97
CA VAL A 111 13.35 -9.29 10.08
C VAL A 111 11.89 -9.12 9.66
N TRP A 112 10.96 -9.43 10.56
CA TRP A 112 9.58 -9.03 10.40
C TRP A 112 9.01 -8.36 11.64
N PHE A 113 8.06 -7.47 11.40
CA PHE A 113 7.31 -6.74 12.42
C PHE A 113 5.83 -7.11 12.27
N ASP A 114 5.24 -7.62 13.34
CA ASP A 114 3.80 -7.84 13.44
C ASP A 114 3.07 -6.57 13.93
N LEU A 115 1.86 -6.71 14.47
CA LEU A 115 1.09 -5.57 15.00
C LEU A 115 1.71 -4.95 16.26
N ASP A 116 2.45 -5.74 17.03
CA ASP A 116 3.01 -5.28 18.31
C ASP A 116 4.29 -4.47 18.08
N GLY A 117 4.80 -4.48 16.84
CA GLY A 117 6.00 -3.76 16.43
C GLY A 117 7.30 -4.38 16.95
N VAL A 118 7.22 -5.57 17.55
CA VAL A 118 8.39 -6.29 18.06
C VAL A 118 9.10 -6.99 16.90
N PRO A 119 10.40 -6.74 16.67
CA PRO A 119 11.15 -7.38 15.60
C PRO A 119 11.36 -8.86 15.89
N GLN A 120 11.11 -9.68 14.88
CA GLN A 120 11.38 -11.11 14.89
C GLN A 120 12.35 -11.45 13.78
N PHE A 121 13.30 -12.33 14.05
CA PHE A 121 14.39 -12.65 13.13
C PHE A 121 14.34 -14.11 12.69
N ARG A 122 14.69 -14.35 11.42
CA ARG A 122 14.82 -15.71 10.87
C ARG A 122 15.84 -15.74 9.75
N GLY A 123 16.48 -16.88 9.55
CA GLY A 123 17.35 -17.09 8.38
C GLY A 123 16.58 -16.94 7.07
N LEU A 124 17.29 -16.52 6.02
CA LEU A 124 16.73 -16.44 4.67
C LEU A 124 16.48 -17.85 4.11
N GLU A 125 15.48 -17.98 3.25
CA GLU A 125 15.22 -19.22 2.51
C GLU A 125 16.15 -19.34 1.29
N ALA A 126 16.50 -18.20 0.69
CA ALA A 126 17.52 -18.04 -0.34
C ALA A 126 18.15 -16.64 -0.21
N ASN A 127 19.23 -16.33 -0.94
CA ASN A 127 20.04 -15.10 -0.77
C ASN A 127 19.24 -13.78 -0.64
N ASN A 128 18.05 -13.69 -1.23
CA ASN A 128 17.18 -12.52 -1.22
C ASN A 128 15.71 -12.86 -0.89
N VAL A 129 15.43 -14.02 -0.30
CA VAL A 129 14.06 -14.50 -0.06
C VAL A 129 13.80 -14.74 1.42
N CYS A 130 12.74 -14.11 1.92
CA CYS A 130 12.20 -14.35 3.25
C CYS A 130 10.93 -15.20 3.20
N ALA A 131 10.76 -16.08 4.20
CA ALA A 131 9.60 -16.94 4.35
C ALA A 131 8.78 -16.52 5.58
N THR A 132 7.48 -16.28 5.40
CA THR A 132 6.56 -15.93 6.49
C THR A 132 5.25 -16.72 6.38
N TYR A 133 4.59 -16.91 7.52
CA TYR A 133 3.28 -17.55 7.58
C TYR A 133 2.17 -16.55 7.91
N ARG A 134 2.51 -15.27 8.10
CA ARG A 134 1.62 -14.22 8.57
C ARG A 134 1.83 -12.94 7.76
N ARG A 135 0.88 -12.02 7.88
CA ARG A 135 1.06 -10.62 7.43
C ARG A 135 2.10 -9.89 8.28
N GLY A 136 2.56 -8.74 7.80
CA GLY A 136 3.49 -7.89 8.53
C GLY A 136 4.32 -7.01 7.62
N HIS A 137 5.36 -6.42 8.20
CA HIS A 137 6.39 -5.67 7.50
C HIS A 137 7.71 -6.43 7.55
N PHE A 138 8.38 -6.56 6.42
CA PHE A 138 9.50 -7.47 6.22
C PHE A 138 10.70 -6.73 5.62
N SER A 139 11.90 -7.11 6.05
CA SER A 139 13.14 -6.67 5.43
C SER A 139 14.28 -7.67 5.66
N ILE A 140 15.40 -7.49 4.98
CA ILE A 140 16.65 -8.19 5.22
C ILE A 140 17.60 -7.25 5.94
N VAL A 141 18.19 -7.74 7.03
CA VAL A 141 19.13 -7.01 7.88
C VAL A 141 20.38 -7.83 8.12
N VAL A 142 21.44 -7.16 8.56
CA VAL A 142 22.63 -7.79 9.11
C VAL A 142 22.89 -7.25 10.50
N ASN A 143 23.38 -8.10 11.41
CA ASN A 143 23.77 -7.68 12.74
C ASN A 143 25.10 -6.91 12.64
N SER A 144 25.02 -5.61 12.92
CA SER A 144 26.14 -4.68 12.82
C SER A 144 26.91 -4.53 14.13
N SER A 145 26.30 -4.95 15.25
CA SER A 145 26.95 -4.95 16.57
C SER A 145 28.05 -6.00 16.72
N GLU A 146 28.04 -7.03 15.88
CA GLU A 146 29.06 -8.09 15.85
C GLU A 146 30.18 -7.84 14.85
N VAL A 147 30.17 -6.70 14.15
CA VAL A 147 31.27 -6.32 13.25
C VAL A 147 32.47 -5.99 14.12
N ALA A 148 33.44 -6.91 14.17
CA ALA A 148 34.73 -6.68 14.80
C ALA A 148 35.33 -5.38 14.23
N PRO A 149 35.89 -4.48 15.06
CA PRO A 149 36.59 -3.31 14.56
C PRO A 149 37.62 -3.77 13.54
N ALA A 150 37.61 -3.17 12.35
CA ALA A 150 38.64 -3.43 11.36
C ALA A 150 40.02 -3.28 12.02
N PRO A 151 41.00 -4.16 11.72
CA PRO A 151 42.35 -4.00 12.25
C PRO A 151 42.83 -2.60 11.87
N GLY A 152 43.08 -1.77 12.90
CA GLY A 152 43.45 -0.38 12.72
C GLY A 152 44.72 -0.28 11.87
N PRO A 153 44.85 0.76 11.02
CA PRO A 153 46.08 1.00 10.31
C PRO A 153 47.23 1.15 11.31
N SER A 154 48.24 0.31 11.13
CA SER A 154 49.44 0.24 11.94
C SER A 154 50.22 1.57 11.87
N GLY A 155 50.27 2.27 13.00
CA GLY A 155 51.39 3.11 13.46
C GLY A 155 51.87 4.27 12.57
N ALA A 156 51.58 5.51 12.99
CA ALA A 156 52.49 6.65 12.80
C ALA A 156 52.17 7.81 13.78
N ILE A 157 52.89 7.82 14.91
CA ILE A 157 53.64 8.95 15.50
C ILE A 157 52.94 10.34 15.55
N ALA A 158 52.55 10.77 16.76
CA ALA A 158 52.35 12.19 17.15
C ALA A 158 53.71 12.92 17.27
N PRO A 159 53.83 14.27 17.17
CA PRO A 159 53.35 15.26 18.18
C PRO A 159 53.11 16.70 17.61
N PRO A 160 53.11 17.82 18.39
CA PRO A 160 52.36 18.21 19.60
C PRO A 160 51.48 19.49 19.40
N ILE A 161 50.67 19.81 20.43
CA ILE A 161 49.89 21.05 20.63
C ILE A 161 50.80 22.26 20.98
N PRO A 162 50.45 23.51 20.59
CA PRO A 162 50.26 24.56 21.60
C PRO A 162 49.09 25.55 21.35
N THR A 163 48.31 25.75 22.42
CA THR A 163 47.71 26.96 23.03
C THR A 163 47.30 28.25 22.27
N ASN A 164 46.06 28.67 22.60
CA ASN A 164 45.58 30.02 22.98
C ASN A 164 45.50 31.19 21.96
N GLY A 165 44.30 31.78 21.90
CA GLY A 165 44.10 33.24 21.78
C GLY A 165 43.22 33.67 20.61
N GLY A 166 42.13 34.40 20.91
CA GLY A 166 41.41 35.18 19.88
C GLY A 166 39.90 35.29 20.09
N ARG A 167 39.49 36.18 20.98
CA ARG A 167 38.13 36.75 21.03
C ARG A 167 37.98 37.65 19.80
N ASP A 168 36.97 37.41 18.97
CA ASP A 168 36.42 38.47 18.13
C ASP A 168 34.89 38.45 18.10
N LYS A 169 34.38 39.65 18.33
CA LYS A 169 32.99 40.06 18.51
C LYS A 169 32.50 40.54 17.16
N GLY A 170 31.49 39.87 16.61
CA GLY A 170 30.82 40.29 15.37
C GLY A 170 29.32 40.19 15.55
N SER A 171 28.72 41.27 16.04
CA SER A 171 27.28 41.50 15.95
C SER A 171 26.91 41.80 14.50
N SER A 172 25.83 41.22 14.01
CA SER A 172 24.97 41.92 13.06
C SER A 172 23.53 41.47 13.24
N ASP A 173 22.71 42.43 13.66
CA ASP A 173 21.26 42.38 13.60
C ASP A 173 20.83 42.15 12.15
N ALA A 174 20.14 41.05 11.90
CA ALA A 174 19.34 40.86 10.69
C ALA A 174 18.08 40.02 10.97
N TRP A 175 17.44 40.26 12.12
CA TRP A 175 16.03 39.92 12.33
C TRP A 175 15.21 41.17 12.07
N LYS A 176 14.70 41.33 10.84
CA LYS A 176 13.53 42.14 10.44
C LYS A 176 13.60 42.34 8.94
N ILE A 177 12.86 41.52 8.18
CA ILE A 177 11.84 41.85 7.17
C ILE A 177 11.41 40.51 6.56
N ALA A 178 10.26 39.97 6.98
CA ALA A 178 9.44 39.04 6.18
C ALA A 178 8.07 38.75 6.84
N VAL A 179 7.44 39.74 7.49
CA VAL A 179 6.01 39.65 7.84
C VAL A 179 5.24 40.13 6.62
N GLY A 180 4.83 39.19 5.76
CA GLY A 180 3.99 39.51 4.59
C GLY A 180 3.85 38.39 3.57
N VAL A 181 4.84 37.49 3.45
CA VAL A 181 4.80 36.43 2.42
C VAL A 181 4.19 35.13 2.94
N VAL A 182 4.41 34.78 4.21
CA VAL A 182 3.89 33.52 4.79
C VAL A 182 2.37 33.54 4.95
N GLY A 183 1.79 34.69 5.32
CA GLY A 183 0.34 34.85 5.45
C GLY A 183 -0.40 34.75 4.11
N GLY A 184 0.20 35.29 3.04
CA GLY A 184 -0.39 35.23 1.69
C GLY A 184 -0.48 33.80 1.16
N VAL A 185 0.56 32.97 1.36
CA VAL A 185 0.55 31.57 0.93
C VAL A 185 -0.48 30.75 1.71
N ILE A 186 -0.61 31.00 3.01
CA ILE A 186 -1.63 30.33 3.85
C ILE A 186 -3.04 30.75 3.41
N ALA A 187 -3.28 32.04 3.19
CA ALA A 187 -4.59 32.54 2.74
C ALA A 187 -4.96 32.01 1.35
N LEU A 188 -4.02 31.98 0.40
CA LEU A 188 -4.23 31.39 -0.93
C LEU A 188 -4.48 29.87 -0.86
N GLY A 189 -3.74 29.16 -0.01
CA GLY A 189 -3.95 27.73 0.22
C GLY A 189 -5.33 27.43 0.79
N LEU A 190 -5.77 28.20 1.81
CA LEU A 190 -7.10 28.08 2.38
C LEU A 190 -8.20 28.44 1.36
N LEU A 191 -8.01 29.49 0.56
CA LEU A 191 -8.95 29.88 -0.48
C LEU A 191 -9.11 28.78 -1.54
N ALA A 192 -8.00 28.20 -2.00
CA ALA A 192 -8.00 27.09 -2.95
C ALA A 192 -8.69 25.85 -2.37
N LEU A 193 -8.42 25.51 -1.11
CA LEU A 193 -9.08 24.40 -0.41
C LEU A 193 -10.59 24.61 -0.32
N LEU A 194 -11.04 25.81 0.04
CA LEU A 194 -12.46 26.15 0.12
C LEU A 194 -13.17 26.04 -1.24
N LEU A 195 -12.53 26.50 -2.33
CA LEU A 195 -13.07 26.36 -3.68
C LEU A 195 -13.19 24.89 -4.09
N VAL A 196 -12.19 24.06 -3.81
CA VAL A 196 -12.24 22.62 -4.08
C VAL A 196 -13.35 21.95 -3.28
N CYS A 197 -13.46 22.23 -1.98
CA CYS A 197 -14.55 21.71 -1.13
C CYS A 197 -15.92 22.12 -1.66
N PHE A 198 -16.09 23.38 -2.05
CA PHE A 198 -17.34 23.87 -2.62
C PHE A 198 -17.72 23.17 -3.94
N VAL A 199 -16.74 22.95 -4.82
CA VAL A 199 -16.96 22.20 -6.08
C VAL A 199 -17.31 20.75 -5.80
N ARG A 200 -16.61 20.07 -4.87
CA ARG A 200 -16.93 18.69 -4.47
C ARG A 200 -18.34 18.61 -3.88
N TYR A 201 -18.70 19.52 -2.98
CA TYR A 201 -20.03 19.60 -2.41
C TYR A 201 -21.12 19.81 -3.47
N LYS A 202 -20.90 20.71 -4.44
CA LYS A 202 -21.82 20.89 -5.57
C LYS A 202 -21.91 19.66 -6.46
N ARG A 203 -20.81 18.92 -6.64
CA ARG A 203 -20.81 17.66 -7.43
C ARG A 203 -21.59 16.56 -6.71
N GLU A 204 -21.41 16.41 -5.40
CA GLU A 204 -22.16 15.43 -4.60
C GLU A 204 -23.66 15.76 -4.58
N LYS A 205 -24.03 17.03 -4.33
CA LYS A 205 -25.43 17.49 -4.45
C LYS A 205 -26.03 17.24 -5.83
N LYS A 206 -25.24 17.41 -6.90
CA LYS A 206 -25.69 17.12 -8.27
C LYS A 206 -25.85 15.62 -8.50
N MET A 207 -25.03 14.79 -7.87
CA MET A 207 -25.13 13.33 -7.93
C MET A 207 -26.40 12.84 -7.23
N GLU A 208 -26.72 13.36 -6.05
CA GLU A 208 -27.97 13.05 -5.34
C GLU A 208 -29.22 13.42 -6.17
N VAL A 209 -29.17 14.55 -6.88
CA VAL A 209 -30.27 14.95 -7.79
C VAL A 209 -30.33 14.07 -9.05
N MET A 210 -29.17 13.64 -9.57
CA MET A 210 -29.12 12.73 -10.72
C MET A 210 -29.61 11.32 -10.38
N GLU A 211 -29.35 10.82 -9.17
CA GLU A 211 -29.88 9.53 -8.70
C GLU A 211 -31.41 9.55 -8.59
N ARG A 212 -31.98 10.64 -8.06
CA ARG A 212 -33.44 10.80 -7.96
C ARG A 212 -34.13 10.88 -9.33
N ASN A 213 -33.48 11.49 -10.32
CA ASN A 213 -34.02 11.59 -11.67
C ASN A 213 -33.88 10.28 -12.46
N ALA A 214 -32.92 9.42 -12.10
CA ALA A 214 -32.76 8.09 -12.70
C ALA A 214 -33.86 7.11 -12.23
N GLU A 215 -34.35 7.23 -10.99
CA GLU A 215 -35.50 6.47 -10.49
C GLU A 215 -36.84 6.93 -11.08
N VAL A 216 -36.89 8.16 -11.62
CA VAL A 216 -38.05 8.73 -12.34
C VAL A 216 -37.93 8.56 -13.86
N GLY A 217 -36.94 7.79 -14.32
CA GLY A 217 -36.81 7.41 -15.73
C GLY A 217 -37.85 6.36 -16.11
N GLU A 218 -38.97 6.82 -16.66
CA GLU A 218 -40.03 6.08 -17.37
C GLU A 218 -40.40 4.69 -16.81
N THR A 219 -41.58 4.61 -16.18
CA THR A 219 -42.23 3.34 -15.85
C THR A 219 -42.43 2.50 -17.12
N LEU A 220 -41.51 1.58 -17.39
CA LEU A 220 -41.69 0.54 -18.40
C LEU A 220 -43.04 -0.13 -18.11
N ARG A 221 -43.99 -0.03 -19.06
CA ARG A 221 -45.33 -0.58 -18.90
C ARG A 221 -45.23 -2.09 -18.61
N MET A 222 -45.55 -2.46 -17.38
CA MET A 222 -45.66 -3.86 -16.96
C MET A 222 -46.96 -4.43 -17.51
N ALA A 223 -46.90 -5.48 -18.31
CA ALA A 223 -48.08 -6.24 -18.68
C ALA A 223 -48.23 -7.42 -17.72
N GLN A 224 -49.42 -7.62 -17.19
CA GLN A 224 -49.71 -8.74 -16.31
C GLN A 224 -50.05 -9.97 -17.16
N VAL A 225 -49.19 -10.99 -17.12
CA VAL A 225 -49.45 -12.29 -17.75
C VAL A 225 -49.76 -13.29 -16.64
N GLY A 226 -51.05 -13.51 -16.38
CA GLY A 226 -51.51 -14.39 -15.31
C GLY A 226 -51.19 -13.86 -13.91
N ARG A 227 -50.50 -14.67 -13.08
CA ARG A 227 -50.12 -14.35 -11.69
C ARG A 227 -48.73 -13.72 -11.54
N SER A 228 -48.02 -13.42 -12.63
CA SER A 228 -46.69 -12.80 -12.59
C SER A 228 -46.62 -11.56 -13.48
N GLN A 229 -45.90 -10.53 -13.01
CA GLN A 229 -45.58 -9.35 -13.81
C GLN A 229 -44.17 -9.46 -14.39
N ALA A 230 -44.02 -9.11 -15.68
CA ALA A 230 -42.74 -9.07 -16.36
C ALA A 230 -42.68 -7.86 -17.34
N PRO A 231 -41.48 -7.30 -17.57
CA PRO A 231 -41.30 -6.16 -18.47
C PRO A 231 -41.50 -6.59 -19.93
N VAL A 232 -42.26 -5.80 -20.70
CA VAL A 232 -42.56 -6.08 -22.12
C VAL A 232 -41.75 -5.15 -23.02
N ALA A 233 -40.94 -5.73 -23.90
CA ALA A 233 -40.34 -5.02 -25.02
C ALA A 233 -41.34 -4.98 -26.19
N LEU A 234 -41.63 -3.78 -26.74
CA LEU A 234 -42.40 -3.66 -27.97
C LEU A 234 -41.59 -4.22 -29.14
N GLY A 235 -41.83 -5.47 -29.51
CA GLY A 235 -41.30 -6.06 -30.73
C GLY A 235 -41.98 -5.48 -31.95
N THR A 236 -41.28 -4.67 -32.73
CA THR A 236 -41.71 -4.27 -34.08
C THR A 236 -41.50 -5.44 -35.02
N ARG A 237 -42.60 -6.11 -35.41
CA ARG A 237 -42.60 -7.20 -36.39
C ARG A 237 -42.70 -6.60 -37.79
N THR A 238 -41.62 -6.63 -38.57
CA THR A 238 -41.69 -6.35 -40.01
C THR A 238 -42.35 -7.52 -40.73
N LYS A 239 -43.31 -7.24 -41.62
CA LYS A 239 -43.94 -8.24 -42.48
C LYS A 239 -43.08 -8.41 -43.75
N PRO A 240 -42.72 -9.64 -44.15
CA PRO A 240 -42.12 -9.86 -45.46
C PRO A 240 -43.18 -9.70 -46.56
N VAL A 241 -42.82 -9.00 -47.64
CA VAL A 241 -43.59 -8.90 -48.89
C VAL A 241 -43.19 -10.09 -49.78
N ILE A 242 -44.18 -10.85 -50.23
CA ILE A 242 -44.01 -11.96 -51.17
C ILE A 242 -44.39 -11.43 -52.55
N GLU A 243 -43.46 -11.42 -53.49
CA GLU A 243 -43.75 -11.20 -54.91
C GLU A 243 -44.04 -12.55 -55.55
N SER A 244 -45.24 -12.71 -56.09
CA SER A 244 -45.59 -13.80 -57.00
C SER A 244 -46.38 -13.22 -58.16
N GLU A 245 -45.82 -13.26 -59.36
CA GLU A 245 -46.63 -13.38 -60.58
C GLU A 245 -46.07 -14.48 -61.47
N TYR A 246 -46.99 -15.42 -61.73
CA TYR A 246 -46.93 -16.48 -62.71
C TYR A 246 -46.87 -15.91 -64.13
N VAL A 247 -46.13 -16.57 -65.01
CA VAL A 247 -46.44 -16.56 -66.45
C VAL A 247 -46.49 -18.01 -66.94
N VAL A 248 -47.55 -18.24 -67.71
CA VAL A 248 -48.12 -19.47 -68.30
C VAL A 248 -47.12 -20.29 -69.10
#